data_AF-A0AAE9AEC5-F1
#
_entry.id   AF-A0AAE9AEC5-F1
#
_cell.length_a   1.000
_cell.length_b   1.000
_cell.length_c   1.000
_cell.angle_alpha   90.00
_cell.angle_beta   90.00
_cell.angle_gamma   90.00
#
_symmetry.space_group_name_H-M   'P 1'
#
loop_
_entity.id
_entity.type
_entity.pdbx_description
1 polymer ?
#
loop_
_entity_poly.entity_id
_entity_poly.type
_entity_poly.pdbx_seq_one_letter_code
_entity_poly.pdbx_strand_id
1 'polypeptide(L)'
;MLSLAFYYCYGCRSNRGVNLFDCERRKPCIGSCGHSICLECVDKNVNRKCPVCEKSKAFVNKTINYSSLQLIEDSKKNYWDFMKKWWSGTGTGKVSCSKCSKQASIPRICLTCDENHCCQRGRRGAYRLRLRRNIDLLNLATQVICTDCALTYHEEHETIRLDRMDYFEEDLKMATSEIILKLFRDWMKEKETNTTCKLRHIRIELSGRFLWKAFEENTQSREGQCGWLLEQIKINFIKKGIANLDRQLEQLSMITEECECNRLYGQMVKTGYRSPGGIQYDFEIFAVHCIESEKLGCPLYFEPNESNYQKLIGKTGQMASVGSKTLIPLTDYNENCPLCVLLGHQETKKKRLESYATNCIEIYENWWKSEMPALETLCFRCLDHLNHFKTRMSCKYEQNQRMRNGRKRGMCMNYKEDSDMDECDNPNCSLRNTEYWKFSIKEHTSGHAGRIVIEGIGSVEGFLDCKLRRMRLMNIYHMVSIRAGRFTAEYLTKWSNDEWNEFRFGNRNETADAGSKCRCTLLLEQEKLVLDRVRMPIDIRSWNKH
;
A
#
# COMPACT_ATOMS: atom_id res chain seq x y z
N MET A 1 -14.93 -10.55 15.27
CA MET A 1 -13.97 -10.96 14.21
C MET A 1 -13.94 -12.47 14.04
N LEU A 2 -13.65 -13.26 15.07
CA LEU A 2 -13.72 -14.73 14.93
C LEU A 2 -15.14 -15.24 14.57
N SER A 3 -16.19 -14.50 14.95
CA SER A 3 -17.57 -14.69 14.46
C SER A 3 -17.70 -14.66 12.93
N LEU A 4 -16.75 -14.08 12.19
CA LEU A 4 -16.77 -14.12 10.72
C LEU A 4 -16.50 -15.52 10.16
N ALA A 5 -15.95 -16.44 10.95
CA ALA A 5 -15.86 -17.84 10.58
C ALA A 5 -17.24 -18.43 10.19
N PHE A 6 -18.34 -17.90 10.75
CA PHE A 6 -19.70 -18.30 10.41
C PHE A 6 -20.13 -17.94 8.98
N TYR A 7 -19.34 -17.15 8.24
CA TYR A 7 -19.58 -16.90 6.82
C TYR A 7 -19.08 -18.04 5.93
N TYR A 8 -18.19 -18.90 6.43
CA TYR A 8 -17.69 -20.03 5.68
C TYR A 8 -18.54 -21.28 5.88
N CYS A 9 -18.77 -21.99 4.79
CA CYS A 9 -19.35 -23.32 4.82
C CYS A 9 -18.27 -24.36 5.15
N TYR A 10 -18.38 -25.00 6.32
CA TYR A 10 -17.48 -26.10 6.70
C TYR A 10 -17.59 -27.31 5.74
N GLY A 11 -18.79 -27.56 5.20
CA GLY A 11 -19.01 -28.65 4.22
C GLY A 11 -18.31 -28.43 2.87
N CYS A 12 -17.85 -27.21 2.57
CA CYS A 12 -17.08 -26.92 1.36
C CYS A 12 -15.58 -27.19 1.52
N ARG A 13 -15.15 -27.70 2.69
CA ARG A 13 -13.74 -27.97 2.98
C ARG A 13 -13.15 -28.92 1.93
N SER A 14 -12.14 -28.43 1.24
CA SER A 14 -11.36 -29.18 0.26
C SER A 14 -9.89 -28.80 0.36
N ASN A 15 -9.00 -29.54 -0.32
CA ASN A 15 -7.59 -29.16 -0.45
C ASN A 15 -7.39 -27.77 -1.08
N ARG A 16 -8.41 -27.23 -1.76
CA ARG A 16 -8.40 -25.90 -2.40
C ARG A 16 -8.95 -24.78 -1.49
N GLY A 17 -9.37 -25.10 -0.26
CA GLY A 17 -9.89 -24.12 0.70
C GLY A 17 -11.37 -24.33 1.06
N VAL A 18 -12.04 -23.24 1.43
CA VAL A 18 -13.43 -23.19 1.90
C VAL A 18 -14.20 -22.12 1.14
N ASN A 19 -15.51 -22.33 0.97
CA ASN A 19 -16.38 -21.37 0.29
C ASN A 19 -17.24 -20.59 1.28
N LEU A 20 -17.49 -19.33 0.95
CA LEU A 20 -18.44 -18.47 1.67
C LEU A 20 -19.89 -18.85 1.32
N PHE A 21 -20.78 -18.69 2.30
CA PHE A 21 -22.22 -18.67 2.06
C PHE A 21 -22.60 -17.54 1.10
N ASP A 22 -23.72 -17.72 0.41
CA ASP A 22 -24.35 -16.70 -0.44
C ASP A 22 -25.87 -16.82 -0.42
N CYS A 23 -26.56 -15.83 -0.99
CA CYS A 23 -28.03 -15.78 -1.03
C CYS A 23 -28.63 -16.56 -2.20
N GLU A 24 -27.82 -17.28 -2.99
CA GLU A 24 -28.23 -17.95 -4.21
C GLU A 24 -28.08 -19.48 -4.07
N ARG A 25 -26.91 -20.01 -4.43
CA ARG A 25 -26.63 -21.46 -4.51
C ARG A 25 -26.12 -22.03 -3.19
N ARG A 26 -25.43 -21.22 -2.39
CA ARG A 26 -24.78 -21.64 -1.14
C ARG A 26 -25.49 -21.02 0.07
N LYS A 27 -26.82 -21.05 0.07
CA LYS A 27 -27.63 -20.63 1.23
C LYS A 27 -27.28 -21.47 2.47
N PRO A 28 -27.13 -20.86 3.66
CA PRO A 28 -26.85 -21.60 4.87
C PRO A 28 -28.05 -22.47 5.27
N CYS A 29 -27.80 -23.75 5.53
CA CYS A 29 -28.78 -24.70 6.04
C CYS A 29 -28.37 -25.10 7.47
N ILE A 30 -29.30 -25.10 8.41
CA ILE A 30 -29.06 -25.50 9.80
C ILE A 30 -29.45 -26.97 10.03
N GLY A 31 -28.57 -27.72 10.69
CA GLY A 31 -28.83 -29.10 11.06
C GLY A 31 -29.49 -29.21 12.43
N SER A 32 -30.04 -30.38 12.76
CA SER A 32 -30.57 -30.71 14.10
C SER A 32 -29.52 -30.74 15.20
N CYS A 33 -28.24 -30.52 14.85
CA CYS A 33 -27.13 -30.30 15.76
C CYS A 33 -26.77 -28.82 15.95
N GLY A 34 -27.50 -27.88 15.33
CA GLY A 34 -27.21 -26.44 15.39
C GLY A 34 -26.14 -25.94 14.41
N HIS A 35 -25.24 -26.80 13.93
CA HIS A 35 -24.26 -26.44 12.90
C HIS A 35 -24.90 -26.11 11.54
N SER A 36 -24.30 -25.19 10.79
CA SER A 36 -24.75 -24.80 9.45
C SER A 36 -23.75 -25.20 8.35
N ILE A 37 -24.26 -25.70 7.22
CA ILE A 37 -23.51 -25.93 5.97
C ILE A 37 -24.34 -25.44 4.78
N CYS A 38 -23.74 -25.22 3.61
CA CYS A 38 -24.46 -24.62 2.49
C CYS A 38 -25.39 -25.64 1.81
N LEU A 39 -26.45 -25.16 1.16
CA LEU A 39 -27.45 -25.98 0.46
C LEU A 39 -26.80 -26.96 -0.53
N GLU A 40 -25.85 -26.48 -1.33
CA GLU A 40 -25.07 -27.33 -2.24
C GLU A 40 -24.33 -28.47 -1.52
N CYS A 41 -23.75 -28.20 -0.35
CA CYS A 41 -23.09 -29.23 0.47
C CYS A 41 -24.09 -30.18 1.13
N VAL A 42 -25.26 -29.69 1.54
CA VAL A 42 -26.35 -30.55 2.01
C VAL A 42 -26.70 -31.52 0.90
N ASP A 43 -26.96 -31.03 -0.32
CA ASP A 43 -27.37 -31.84 -1.46
C ASP A 43 -26.35 -32.92 -1.86
N LYS A 44 -25.05 -32.60 -1.81
CA LYS A 44 -23.97 -33.57 -2.06
C LYS A 44 -23.75 -34.58 -0.92
N ASN A 45 -24.23 -34.29 0.29
CA ASN A 45 -24.03 -35.13 1.46
C ASN A 45 -25.05 -36.27 1.52
N VAL A 46 -24.69 -37.41 0.91
CA VAL A 46 -25.53 -38.62 0.82
C VAL A 46 -26.01 -39.09 2.20
N ASN A 47 -25.12 -39.07 3.20
CA ASN A 47 -25.42 -39.58 4.55
C ASN A 47 -26.10 -38.56 5.45
N ARG A 48 -26.28 -37.31 4.99
CA ARG A 48 -26.81 -36.17 5.76
C ARG A 48 -26.10 -35.99 7.12
N LYS A 49 -24.85 -36.46 7.23
CA LYS A 49 -24.03 -36.43 8.45
C LYS A 49 -23.45 -35.04 8.65
N CYS A 50 -23.40 -34.54 9.88
CA CYS A 50 -22.77 -33.25 10.13
C CYS A 50 -21.25 -33.35 9.93
N PRO A 51 -20.61 -32.51 9.09
CA PRO A 51 -19.15 -32.55 8.92
C PRO A 51 -18.39 -31.92 10.10
N VAL A 52 -19.08 -31.26 11.03
CA VAL A 52 -18.47 -30.59 12.19
C VAL A 52 -18.46 -31.48 13.42
N CYS A 53 -19.62 -32.05 13.78
CA CYS A 53 -19.77 -32.89 14.99
C CYS A 53 -20.16 -34.33 14.70
N GLU A 54 -20.16 -34.72 13.42
CA GLU A 54 -20.40 -36.10 13.00
C GLU A 54 -21.78 -36.68 13.32
N LYS A 55 -22.72 -35.89 13.83
CA LYS A 55 -24.09 -36.34 14.08
C LYS A 55 -24.75 -36.84 12.79
N SER A 56 -25.15 -38.11 12.78
CA SER A 56 -25.88 -38.74 11.69
C SER A 56 -27.25 -38.09 11.49
N LYS A 57 -27.72 -38.04 10.23
CA LYS A 57 -29.04 -37.47 9.87
C LYS A 57 -29.26 -36.02 10.35
N ALA A 58 -28.19 -35.24 10.55
CA ALA A 58 -28.28 -33.86 11.00
C ALA A 58 -29.00 -32.94 10.00
N PHE A 59 -28.87 -33.18 8.70
CA PHE A 59 -29.37 -32.30 7.63
C PHE A 59 -30.52 -32.90 6.80
N VAL A 60 -31.32 -33.81 7.37
CA VAL A 60 -32.40 -34.49 6.63
C VAL A 60 -33.44 -33.51 6.06
N ASN A 61 -33.84 -32.50 6.84
CA ASN A 61 -34.93 -31.59 6.47
C ASN A 61 -34.50 -30.42 5.56
N LYS A 62 -33.21 -30.30 5.25
CA LYS A 62 -32.63 -29.18 4.46
C LYS A 62 -33.13 -27.79 4.90
N THR A 63 -33.31 -27.57 6.20
CA THR A 63 -33.86 -26.33 6.74
C THR A 63 -32.92 -25.16 6.48
N ILE A 64 -33.37 -24.16 5.73
CA ILE A 64 -32.62 -22.92 5.51
C ILE A 64 -32.51 -22.15 6.83
N ASN A 65 -31.30 -21.69 7.16
CA ASN A 65 -31.03 -20.84 8.31
C ASN A 65 -31.26 -19.37 7.94
N TYR A 66 -32.52 -18.94 7.96
CA TYR A 66 -32.90 -17.56 7.63
C TYR A 66 -32.24 -16.53 8.55
N SER A 67 -31.97 -16.86 9.82
CA SER A 67 -31.25 -15.96 10.73
C SER A 67 -29.82 -15.69 10.25
N SER A 68 -29.09 -16.73 9.84
CA SER A 68 -27.75 -16.55 9.25
C SER A 68 -27.80 -15.86 7.88
N LEU A 69 -28.82 -16.14 7.08
CA LEU A 69 -29.01 -15.47 5.79
C LEU A 69 -29.24 -13.96 5.98
N GLN A 70 -30.10 -13.57 6.91
CA GLN A 70 -30.36 -12.17 7.25
C GLN A 70 -29.08 -11.46 7.72
N LEU A 71 -28.25 -12.11 8.55
CA LEU A 71 -26.98 -11.55 8.99
C LEU A 71 -26.02 -11.28 7.81
N ILE A 72 -25.99 -12.17 6.82
CA ILE A 72 -25.18 -11.99 5.60
C ILE A 72 -25.72 -10.80 4.79
N GLU A 73 -27.03 -10.71 4.62
CA GLU A 73 -27.69 -9.61 3.89
C GLU A 73 -27.51 -8.25 4.58
N ASP A 74 -27.69 -8.19 5.90
CA ASP A 74 -27.51 -6.98 6.69
C ASP A 74 -26.06 -6.47 6.63
N SER A 75 -25.10 -7.41 6.63
CA SER A 75 -23.67 -7.08 6.52
C SER A 75 -23.27 -6.63 5.12
N LYS A 76 -24.01 -7.03 4.08
CA LYS A 76 -23.86 -6.45 2.74
C LYS A 76 -24.46 -5.06 2.68
N LYS A 77 -25.69 -4.89 3.17
CA LYS A 77 -26.42 -3.61 3.13
C LYS A 77 -25.68 -2.50 3.89
N ASN A 78 -25.15 -2.82 5.07
CA ASN A 78 -24.41 -1.89 5.94
C ASN A 78 -22.90 -2.17 5.93
N TYR A 79 -22.37 -2.63 4.78
CA TYR A 79 -21.00 -3.08 4.65
C TYR A 79 -19.96 -2.11 5.19
N TRP A 80 -20.12 -0.82 4.92
CA TRP A 80 -19.10 0.16 5.30
C TRP A 80 -18.98 0.34 6.83
N ASP A 81 -20.10 0.41 7.55
CA ASP A 81 -20.09 0.46 9.01
C ASP A 81 -19.62 -0.86 9.62
N PHE A 82 -19.99 -1.98 9.00
CA PHE A 82 -19.48 -3.30 9.37
C PHE A 82 -17.94 -3.37 9.23
N MET A 83 -17.40 -2.85 8.13
CA MET A 83 -15.95 -2.78 7.87
C MET A 83 -15.24 -1.90 8.89
N LYS A 84 -15.78 -0.70 9.20
CA LYS A 84 -15.20 0.19 10.23
C LYS A 84 -15.12 -0.49 11.59
N LYS A 85 -16.18 -1.19 12.02
CA LYS A 85 -16.21 -1.97 13.28
C LYS A 85 -15.22 -3.15 13.28
N TRP A 86 -15.09 -3.82 12.13
CA TRP A 86 -14.10 -4.87 11.95
C TRP A 86 -12.67 -4.32 12.06
N TRP A 87 -12.39 -3.19 11.41
CA TRP A 87 -11.07 -2.56 11.39
C TRP A 87 -10.68 -1.98 12.74
N SER A 88 -11.59 -1.32 13.45
CA SER A 88 -11.36 -0.79 14.80
C SER A 88 -11.23 -1.86 15.87
N GLY A 89 -11.57 -3.11 15.57
CA GLY A 89 -11.66 -4.18 16.57
C GLY A 89 -12.90 -4.11 17.46
N THR A 90 -13.79 -3.11 17.27
CA THR A 90 -15.00 -2.93 18.08
C THR A 90 -16.11 -3.90 17.63
N GLY A 91 -15.97 -5.17 18.02
CA GLY A 91 -16.88 -6.26 17.64
C GLY A 91 -16.25 -7.65 17.66
N THR A 92 -15.04 -7.77 18.21
CA THR A 92 -14.24 -9.00 18.32
C THR A 92 -14.77 -10.00 19.34
N GLY A 93 -15.52 -9.55 20.35
CA GLY A 93 -15.77 -10.30 21.59
C GLY A 93 -16.95 -11.26 21.66
N LYS A 94 -17.70 -11.50 20.57
CA LYS A 94 -18.79 -12.50 20.58
C LYS A 94 -18.37 -13.76 19.83
N VAL A 95 -17.79 -14.71 20.55
CA VAL A 95 -17.46 -16.04 20.04
C VAL A 95 -18.33 -17.06 20.78
N SER A 96 -18.87 -18.04 20.07
CA SER A 96 -19.57 -19.16 20.70
C SER A 96 -18.58 -20.26 21.06
N CYS A 97 -18.72 -20.85 22.24
CA CYS A 97 -17.99 -22.04 22.62
C CYS A 97 -18.35 -23.21 21.69
N SER A 98 -17.35 -23.90 21.16
CA SER A 98 -17.55 -25.03 20.26
C SER A 98 -18.17 -26.26 20.94
N LYS A 99 -18.07 -26.37 22.28
CA LYS A 99 -18.61 -27.49 23.06
C LYS A 99 -20.05 -27.27 23.50
N CYS A 100 -20.38 -26.12 24.10
CA CYS A 100 -21.71 -25.86 24.65
C CYS A 100 -22.56 -24.88 23.83
N SER A 101 -22.00 -24.33 22.74
CA SER A 101 -22.65 -23.34 21.86
C SER A 101 -23.07 -22.01 22.51
N LYS A 102 -22.85 -21.84 23.83
CA LYS A 102 -23.06 -20.58 24.54
C LYS A 102 -21.98 -19.56 24.17
N GLN A 103 -22.28 -18.28 24.32
CA GLN A 103 -21.31 -17.21 24.13
C GLN A 103 -20.16 -17.36 25.14
N ALA A 104 -18.93 -17.40 24.65
CA ALA A 104 -17.71 -17.43 25.46
C ALA A 104 -17.30 -15.98 25.78
N SER A 105 -17.50 -15.57 27.04
CA SER A 105 -17.05 -14.27 27.55
C SER A 105 -15.53 -14.16 27.60
N ILE A 106 -14.85 -15.26 27.95
CA ILE A 106 -13.39 -15.38 27.96
C ILE A 106 -13.03 -16.59 27.08
N PRO A 107 -12.89 -16.40 25.76
CA PRO A 107 -12.61 -17.50 24.84
C PRO A 107 -11.19 -18.04 25.04
N ARG A 108 -11.08 -19.36 25.07
CA ARG A 108 -9.83 -20.11 25.27
C ARG A 108 -9.60 -21.13 24.18
N ILE A 109 -8.34 -21.52 23.98
CA ILE A 109 -7.97 -22.73 23.24
C ILE A 109 -7.30 -23.68 24.22
N CYS A 110 -7.60 -24.97 24.10
CA CYS A 110 -6.87 -26.02 24.79
C CYS A 110 -5.63 -26.41 23.96
N LEU A 111 -4.44 -26.08 24.46
CA LEU A 111 -3.16 -26.36 23.82
C LEU A 111 -2.82 -27.85 23.84
N THR A 112 -3.30 -28.60 24.84
CA THR A 112 -3.14 -30.06 24.89
C THR A 112 -3.97 -30.77 23.81
N CYS A 113 -5.18 -30.27 23.51
CA CYS A 113 -6.03 -30.81 22.45
C CYS A 113 -5.72 -30.21 21.07
N ASP A 114 -5.14 -29.01 21.03
CA ASP A 114 -4.66 -28.39 19.80
C ASP A 114 -3.32 -29.01 19.45
N GLU A 115 -3.32 -30.05 18.59
CA GLU A 115 -2.12 -30.74 18.08
C GLU A 115 -1.26 -29.83 17.18
N ASN A 116 -0.89 -28.64 17.64
CA ASN A 116 -0.26 -27.54 16.87
C ASN A 116 -1.06 -27.15 15.62
N HIS A 117 -2.37 -27.38 15.63
CA HIS A 117 -3.25 -27.11 14.49
C HIS A 117 -3.57 -25.63 14.37
N CYS A 118 -3.96 -24.99 15.47
CA CYS A 118 -4.35 -23.58 15.50
C CYS A 118 -3.24 -22.68 16.07
N CYS A 119 -2.36 -23.21 16.91
CA CYS A 119 -1.32 -22.44 17.59
C CYS A 119 0.09 -22.91 17.20
N GLN A 120 1.06 -22.00 17.25
CA GLN A 120 2.49 -22.29 17.17
C GLN A 120 3.22 -21.63 18.34
N ARG A 121 4.17 -22.34 18.94
CA ARG A 121 5.03 -21.82 20.00
C ARG A 121 6.24 -21.09 19.41
N GLY A 122 6.41 -19.82 19.75
CA GLY A 122 7.54 -19.00 19.28
C GLY A 122 8.82 -19.24 20.08
N ARG A 123 9.96 -18.72 19.56
CA ARG A 123 11.29 -18.87 20.19
C ARG A 123 11.40 -18.27 21.62
N ARG A 124 10.52 -17.32 21.98
CA ARG A 124 10.44 -16.73 23.33
C ARG A 124 9.41 -17.43 24.24
N GLY A 125 8.85 -18.55 23.82
CA GLY A 125 7.84 -19.30 24.57
C GLY A 125 6.41 -18.78 24.42
N ALA A 126 6.18 -17.62 23.81
CA ALA A 126 4.85 -17.07 23.53
C ALA A 126 4.12 -17.85 22.42
N TYR A 127 2.79 -17.95 22.53
CA TYR A 127 1.94 -18.61 21.54
C TYR A 127 1.34 -17.60 20.55
N ARG A 128 1.32 -17.95 19.28
CA ARG A 128 0.66 -17.20 18.20
C ARG A 128 -0.26 -18.12 17.40
N LEU A 129 -1.31 -17.54 16.80
CA LEU A 129 -2.20 -18.28 15.93
C LEU A 129 -1.56 -18.60 14.56
N ARG A 130 -1.88 -19.76 14.02
CA ARG A 130 -1.53 -20.18 12.67
C ARG A 130 -2.69 -19.85 11.73
N LEU A 131 -2.87 -18.58 11.38
CA LEU A 131 -3.91 -18.14 10.44
C LEU A 131 -3.31 -17.82 9.06
N ARG A 132 -2.97 -18.84 8.28
CA ARG A 132 -2.39 -18.67 6.93
C ARG A 132 -3.42 -18.72 5.82
N ARG A 133 -4.50 -19.47 6.03
CA ARG A 133 -5.56 -19.73 5.05
C ARG A 133 -6.92 -19.54 5.72
N ASN A 134 -7.94 -19.29 4.92
CA ASN A 134 -9.32 -19.17 5.41
C ASN A 134 -9.82 -20.38 6.21
N ILE A 135 -9.32 -21.59 5.88
CA ILE A 135 -9.66 -22.80 6.63
C ILE A 135 -9.14 -22.73 8.07
N ASP A 136 -8.06 -22.02 8.32
CA ASP A 136 -7.47 -21.92 9.65
C ASP A 136 -8.37 -21.08 10.59
N LEU A 137 -9.07 -20.08 10.05
CA LEU A 137 -10.08 -19.32 10.79
C LEU A 137 -11.26 -20.21 11.22
N LEU A 138 -11.71 -21.11 10.33
CA LEU A 138 -12.73 -22.10 10.66
C LEU A 138 -12.25 -23.11 11.71
N ASN A 139 -11.02 -23.61 11.56
CA ASN A 139 -10.42 -24.53 12.53
C ASN A 139 -10.36 -23.86 13.91
N LEU A 140 -9.87 -22.62 13.97
CA LEU A 140 -9.85 -21.83 15.20
C LEU A 140 -11.25 -21.72 15.82
N ALA A 141 -12.26 -21.34 15.05
CA ALA A 141 -13.63 -21.22 15.56
C ALA A 141 -14.19 -22.54 16.13
N THR A 142 -13.75 -23.69 15.61
CA THR A 142 -14.15 -25.01 16.13
C THR A 142 -13.37 -25.45 17.38
N GLN A 143 -12.22 -24.83 17.68
CA GLN A 143 -11.41 -25.15 18.84
C GLN A 143 -11.63 -24.22 20.04
N VAL A 144 -12.30 -23.08 19.83
CA VAL A 144 -12.52 -22.11 20.90
C VAL A 144 -13.58 -22.59 21.90
N ILE A 145 -13.22 -22.59 23.18
CA ILE A 145 -14.06 -23.02 24.30
C ILE A 145 -14.26 -21.88 25.31
N CYS A 146 -15.37 -21.92 26.06
CA CYS A 146 -15.57 -21.02 27.20
C CYS A 146 -14.83 -21.53 28.45
N THR A 147 -14.69 -20.66 29.46
CA THR A 147 -14.07 -21.02 30.74
C THR A 147 -14.73 -22.23 31.38
N ASP A 148 -16.06 -22.32 31.40
CA ASP A 148 -16.76 -23.44 32.03
C ASP A 148 -16.42 -24.76 31.33
N CYS A 149 -16.42 -24.79 30.00
CA CYS A 149 -16.03 -25.99 29.26
C CYS A 149 -14.55 -26.31 29.41
N ALA A 150 -13.69 -25.30 29.60
CA ALA A 150 -12.28 -25.52 29.93
C ALA A 150 -12.14 -26.20 31.30
N LEU A 151 -12.92 -25.78 32.30
CA LEU A 151 -12.88 -26.39 33.63
C LEU A 151 -13.52 -27.78 33.66
N THR A 152 -14.64 -27.99 32.95
CA THR A 152 -15.38 -29.26 33.01
C THR A 152 -14.77 -30.38 32.15
N TYR A 153 -14.24 -30.04 30.98
CA TYR A 153 -13.79 -31.05 30.00
C TYR A 153 -12.29 -31.00 29.72
N HIS A 154 -11.57 -30.02 30.28
CA HIS A 154 -10.16 -29.76 30.02
C HIS A 154 -9.40 -29.37 31.30
N GLU A 155 -9.83 -29.85 32.47
CA GLU A 155 -9.29 -29.47 33.79
C GLU A 155 -7.77 -29.66 33.89
N GLU A 156 -7.29 -30.81 33.40
CA GLU A 156 -5.86 -31.17 33.42
C GLU A 156 -5.10 -30.71 32.17
N HIS A 157 -5.79 -30.05 31.23
CA HIS A 157 -5.15 -29.65 29.98
C HIS A 157 -4.61 -28.22 30.07
N GLU A 158 -3.51 -27.97 29.38
CA GLU A 158 -2.99 -26.62 29.19
C GLU A 158 -3.98 -25.83 28.32
N THR A 159 -4.44 -24.68 28.83
CA THR A 159 -5.33 -23.77 28.10
C THR A 159 -4.78 -22.35 28.10
N ILE A 160 -4.99 -21.63 27.00
CA ILE A 160 -4.60 -20.23 26.87
C ILE A 160 -5.79 -19.39 26.45
N ARG A 161 -5.86 -18.16 26.97
CA ARG A 161 -6.86 -17.17 26.53
C ARG A 161 -6.45 -16.60 25.18
N LEU A 162 -7.43 -16.42 24.28
CA LEU A 162 -7.17 -15.85 22.96
C LEU A 162 -6.56 -14.45 23.02
N ASP A 163 -7.01 -13.62 23.97
CA ASP A 163 -6.53 -12.25 24.14
C ASP A 163 -5.11 -12.14 24.72
N ARG A 164 -4.51 -13.26 25.13
CA ARG A 164 -3.11 -13.35 25.54
C ARG A 164 -2.19 -13.88 24.45
N MET A 165 -2.72 -14.15 23.25
CA MET A 165 -1.91 -14.57 22.11
C MET A 165 -1.26 -13.36 21.45
N ASP A 166 0.01 -13.49 21.12
CA ASP A 166 0.75 -12.42 20.43
C ASP A 166 0.11 -12.16 19.06
N TYR A 167 -0.08 -10.87 18.74
CA TYR A 167 -0.60 -10.38 17.45
C TYR A 167 -1.98 -10.96 17.05
N PHE A 168 -2.79 -11.35 18.05
CA PHE A 168 -4.09 -11.97 17.84
C PHE A 168 -5.03 -11.13 16.96
N GLU A 169 -5.10 -9.82 17.20
CA GLU A 169 -6.01 -8.94 16.47
C GLU A 169 -5.59 -8.77 15.01
N GLU A 170 -4.30 -8.59 14.76
CA GLU A 170 -3.73 -8.49 13.41
C GLU A 170 -3.94 -9.79 12.64
N ASP A 171 -3.61 -10.94 13.24
CA ASP A 171 -3.77 -12.25 12.60
C ASP A 171 -5.24 -12.52 12.24
N LEU A 172 -6.18 -12.15 13.13
CA LEU A 172 -7.60 -12.27 12.84
C LEU A 172 -8.06 -11.35 11.72
N LYS A 173 -7.61 -10.09 11.68
CA LYS A 173 -7.91 -9.17 10.57
C LYS A 173 -7.43 -9.78 9.26
N MET A 174 -6.20 -10.26 9.21
CA MET A 174 -5.66 -10.88 8.01
C MET A 174 -6.48 -12.10 7.56
N ALA A 175 -6.79 -13.01 8.49
CA ALA A 175 -7.56 -14.22 8.21
C ALA A 175 -9.01 -13.97 7.75
N THR A 176 -9.55 -12.79 8.08
CA THR A 176 -10.91 -12.40 7.74
C THR A 176 -10.96 -11.45 6.54
N SER A 177 -9.82 -10.97 6.04
CA SER A 177 -9.72 -9.98 4.97
C SER A 177 -10.41 -10.40 3.66
N GLU A 178 -10.34 -11.68 3.28
CA GLU A 178 -11.02 -12.20 2.08
C GLU A 178 -12.54 -12.09 2.19
N ILE A 179 -13.09 -12.32 3.39
CA ILE A 179 -14.53 -12.13 3.66
C ILE A 179 -14.89 -10.67 3.43
N ILE A 180 -14.09 -9.76 4.00
CA ILE A 180 -14.28 -8.32 3.84
C ILE A 180 -14.18 -7.93 2.35
N LEU A 181 -13.22 -8.48 1.60
CA LEU A 181 -13.07 -8.22 0.15
C LEU A 181 -14.28 -8.71 -0.65
N LYS A 182 -14.79 -9.90 -0.35
CA LYS A 182 -15.98 -10.41 -1.05
C LYS A 182 -17.19 -9.53 -0.75
N LEU A 183 -17.41 -9.18 0.52
CA LEU A 183 -18.51 -8.31 0.91
C LEU A 183 -18.39 -6.92 0.26
N PHE A 184 -17.18 -6.36 0.16
CA PHE A 184 -16.92 -5.11 -0.56
C PHE A 184 -17.33 -5.20 -2.03
N ARG A 185 -16.91 -6.26 -2.73
CA ARG A 185 -17.20 -6.46 -4.16
C ARG A 185 -18.70 -6.60 -4.39
N ASP A 186 -19.39 -7.38 -3.57
CA ASP A 186 -20.84 -7.55 -3.66
C ASP A 186 -21.54 -6.20 -3.42
N TRP A 187 -21.14 -5.46 -2.38
CA TRP A 187 -21.70 -4.15 -2.08
C TRP A 187 -21.47 -3.11 -3.18
N MET A 188 -20.27 -3.07 -3.78
CA MET A 188 -19.97 -2.16 -4.89
C MET A 188 -20.82 -2.46 -6.13
N LYS A 189 -21.04 -3.75 -6.45
CA LYS A 189 -21.90 -4.16 -7.57
C LYS A 189 -23.35 -3.73 -7.37
N GLU A 190 -23.91 -3.90 -6.17
CA GLU A 190 -25.27 -3.43 -5.86
C GLU A 190 -25.42 -1.91 -6.01
N LYS A 191 -24.36 -1.15 -5.73
CA LYS A 191 -24.35 0.31 -5.87
C LYS A 191 -24.12 0.81 -7.29
N GLU A 192 -23.65 -0.05 -8.20
CA GLU A 192 -23.28 0.34 -9.56
C GLU A 192 -24.48 0.85 -10.37
N THR A 193 -25.67 0.27 -10.17
CA THR A 193 -26.86 0.57 -10.99
C THR A 193 -27.45 1.97 -10.72
N ASN A 194 -27.19 2.55 -9.55
CA ASN A 194 -27.80 3.81 -9.10
C ASN A 194 -26.76 4.89 -8.77
N THR A 195 -25.55 4.79 -9.33
CA THR A 195 -24.49 5.77 -9.00
C THR A 195 -24.70 7.11 -9.70
N THR A 196 -24.70 8.20 -8.92
CA THR A 196 -24.73 9.58 -9.42
C THR A 196 -23.40 10.02 -10.06
N CYS A 197 -22.33 9.23 -9.88
CA CYS A 197 -21.02 9.49 -10.48
C CYS A 197 -20.23 8.19 -10.73
N LYS A 198 -20.27 7.68 -11.98
CA LYS A 198 -19.62 6.44 -12.42
C LYS A 198 -18.11 6.43 -12.15
N LEU A 199 -17.40 7.53 -12.42
CA LEU A 199 -15.94 7.56 -12.21
C LEU A 199 -15.53 7.54 -10.74
N ARG A 200 -16.31 8.15 -9.84
CA ARG A 200 -16.06 8.03 -8.38
C ARG A 200 -16.32 6.62 -7.91
N HIS A 201 -17.42 6.00 -8.37
CA HIS A 201 -17.74 4.61 -8.06
C HIS A 201 -16.61 3.65 -8.52
N ILE A 202 -16.16 3.77 -9.77
CA ILE A 202 -15.04 2.98 -10.30
C ILE A 202 -13.76 3.22 -9.48
N ARG A 203 -13.44 4.47 -9.14
CA ARG A 203 -12.25 4.77 -8.33
C ARG A 203 -12.31 4.13 -6.95
N ILE A 204 -13.44 4.24 -6.25
CA ILE A 204 -13.63 3.59 -4.94
C ILE A 204 -13.45 2.09 -5.07
N GLU A 205 -14.02 1.48 -6.11
CA GLU A 205 -13.89 0.04 -6.35
C GLU A 205 -12.43 -0.37 -6.57
N LEU A 206 -11.71 0.34 -7.42
CA LEU A 206 -10.30 0.06 -7.72
C LEU A 206 -9.39 0.32 -6.51
N SER A 207 -9.56 1.44 -5.81
CA SER A 207 -8.84 1.76 -4.57
C SER A 207 -9.09 0.70 -3.49
N GLY A 208 -10.33 0.23 -3.35
CA GLY A 208 -10.66 -0.89 -2.46
C GLY A 208 -10.01 -2.19 -2.91
N ARG A 209 -10.08 -2.59 -4.18
CA ARG A 209 -9.39 -3.80 -4.65
C ARG A 209 -7.88 -3.77 -4.37
N PHE A 210 -7.24 -2.63 -4.60
CA PHE A 210 -5.82 -2.43 -4.36
C PHE A 210 -5.46 -2.52 -2.87
N LEU A 211 -6.23 -1.85 -2.02
CA LEU A 211 -6.05 -1.88 -0.57
C LEU A 211 -6.24 -3.30 0.01
N TRP A 212 -7.21 -4.05 -0.51
CA TRP A 212 -7.46 -5.43 -0.06
C TRP A 212 -6.41 -6.42 -0.54
N LYS A 213 -5.81 -6.20 -1.70
CA LYS A 213 -4.63 -6.96 -2.11
C LYS A 213 -3.45 -6.76 -1.13
N ALA A 214 -3.31 -5.56 -0.56
CA ALA A 214 -2.30 -5.34 0.48
C ALA A 214 -2.60 -6.09 1.79
N PHE A 215 -3.88 -6.34 2.10
CA PHE A 215 -4.29 -7.25 3.18
C PHE A 215 -4.01 -8.73 2.88
N GLU A 216 -3.97 -9.16 1.62
CA GLU A 216 -3.67 -10.57 1.28
C GLU A 216 -2.16 -10.86 1.34
N GLU A 217 -1.34 -9.89 0.95
CA GLU A 217 0.11 -10.05 0.80
C GLU A 217 0.85 -9.88 2.14
N ASN A 218 0.68 -10.84 3.07
CA ASN A 218 1.33 -10.87 4.40
C ASN A 218 2.79 -11.37 4.33
N THR A 219 3.69 -10.81 5.14
CA THR A 219 5.05 -11.34 5.38
C THR A 219 5.21 -12.04 6.74
N GLN A 220 4.21 -11.94 7.62
CA GLN A 220 4.10 -12.53 8.97
C GLN A 220 5.29 -12.23 9.91
N SER A 221 6.15 -11.30 9.51
CA SER A 221 7.37 -10.94 10.22
C SER A 221 7.07 -10.42 11.63
N ARG A 222 7.82 -10.89 12.64
CA ARG A 222 7.72 -10.41 14.03
C ARG A 222 8.56 -9.14 14.24
N GLU A 223 8.28 -8.41 15.30
CA GLU A 223 9.17 -7.36 15.78
C GLU A 223 10.59 -7.91 16.02
N GLY A 224 11.59 -7.22 15.49
CA GLY A 224 12.98 -7.68 15.50
C GLY A 224 13.31 -8.83 14.53
N GLN A 225 12.37 -9.25 13.67
CA GLN A 225 12.64 -10.14 12.53
C GLN A 225 12.78 -9.36 11.23
N CYS A 226 13.48 -9.98 10.29
CA CYS A 226 13.58 -9.53 8.92
C CYS A 226 12.18 -9.37 8.29
N GLY A 227 11.89 -8.20 7.71
CA GLY A 227 10.59 -7.87 7.10
C GLY A 227 9.61 -7.13 8.02
N TRP A 228 9.93 -6.91 9.31
CA TRP A 228 9.06 -6.16 10.23
C TRP A 228 8.72 -4.74 9.76
N LEU A 229 9.71 -4.03 9.20
CA LEU A 229 9.48 -2.71 8.63
C LEU A 229 8.39 -2.72 7.55
N LEU A 230 8.39 -3.73 6.70
CA LEU A 230 7.38 -3.84 5.65
C LEU A 230 5.99 -4.01 6.27
N GLU A 231 5.86 -4.79 7.35
CA GLU A 231 4.61 -4.89 8.08
C GLU A 231 4.17 -3.53 8.62
N GLN A 232 5.09 -2.73 9.19
CA GLN A 232 4.76 -1.40 9.69
C GLN A 232 4.35 -0.41 8.59
N ILE A 233 5.02 -0.44 7.44
CA ILE A 233 4.66 0.34 6.25
C ILE A 233 3.27 -0.09 5.76
N LYS A 234 3.02 -1.39 5.65
CA LYS A 234 1.73 -1.95 5.23
C LYS A 234 0.60 -1.56 6.17
N ILE A 235 0.79 -1.67 7.49
CA ILE A 235 -0.21 -1.29 8.49
C ILE A 235 -0.58 0.19 8.33
N ASN A 236 0.42 1.07 8.21
CA ASN A 236 0.19 2.50 8.01
C ASN A 236 -0.46 2.80 6.64
N PHE A 237 0.01 2.15 5.57
CA PHE A 237 -0.58 2.23 4.24
C PHE A 237 -2.08 1.84 4.27
N ILE A 238 -2.38 0.71 4.91
CA ILE A 238 -3.74 0.20 5.03
C ILE A 238 -4.63 1.15 5.83
N LYS A 239 -4.14 1.63 6.98
CA LYS A 239 -4.84 2.58 7.84
C LYS A 239 -5.21 3.85 7.07
N LYS A 240 -4.28 4.42 6.30
CA LYS A 240 -4.55 5.61 5.48
C LYS A 240 -5.45 5.31 4.28
N GLY A 241 -5.32 4.14 3.68
CA GLY A 241 -6.21 3.68 2.61
C GLY A 241 -7.67 3.59 3.05
N ILE A 242 -7.91 3.04 4.24
CA ILE A 242 -9.26 2.96 4.84
C ILE A 242 -9.83 4.36 5.07
N ALA A 243 -9.05 5.26 5.69
CA ALA A 243 -9.49 6.64 5.92
C ALA A 243 -9.74 7.42 4.61
N ASN A 244 -8.95 7.15 3.56
CA ASN A 244 -9.18 7.75 2.24
C ASN A 244 -10.49 7.25 1.61
N LEU A 245 -10.75 5.94 1.68
CA LEU A 245 -12.00 5.36 1.17
C LEU A 245 -13.23 5.84 1.95
N ASP A 246 -13.12 6.01 3.27
CA ASP A 246 -14.18 6.56 4.13
C ASP A 246 -14.63 7.93 3.62
N ARG A 247 -13.67 8.85 3.46
CA ARG A 247 -13.92 10.19 2.92
C ARG A 247 -14.52 10.15 1.51
N GLN A 248 -14.02 9.26 0.63
CA GLN A 248 -14.56 9.14 -0.73
C GLN A 248 -16.01 8.63 -0.76
N LEU A 249 -16.35 7.71 0.14
CA LEU A 249 -17.70 7.15 0.27
C LEU A 249 -18.69 8.13 0.88
N GLU A 250 -18.30 8.84 1.94
CA GLU A 250 -19.06 9.96 2.50
C GLU A 250 -19.35 10.98 1.41
N GLN A 251 -18.32 11.38 0.65
CA GLN A 251 -18.49 12.32 -0.44
C GLN A 251 -19.43 11.81 -1.53
N LEU A 252 -19.36 10.52 -1.91
CA LEU A 252 -20.27 9.93 -2.90
C LEU A 252 -21.73 9.95 -2.40
N SER A 253 -21.96 9.76 -1.10
CA SER A 253 -23.30 9.78 -0.52
C SER A 253 -23.94 11.17 -0.50
N MET A 254 -23.14 12.24 -0.53
CA MET A 254 -23.61 13.63 -0.52
C MET A 254 -23.99 14.16 -1.91
N ILE A 255 -23.66 13.44 -2.99
CA ILE A 255 -23.95 13.89 -4.36
C ILE A 255 -25.40 13.58 -4.70
N THR A 256 -26.21 14.64 -4.84
CA THR A 256 -27.61 14.55 -5.26
C THR A 256 -27.79 14.78 -6.76
N GLU A 257 -26.88 15.53 -7.40
CA GLU A 257 -26.92 15.86 -8.83
C GLU A 257 -26.16 14.83 -9.68
N GLU A 258 -26.66 14.55 -10.88
CA GLU A 258 -25.99 13.64 -11.80
C GLU A 258 -24.68 14.25 -12.34
N CYS A 259 -23.57 13.53 -12.18
CA CYS A 259 -22.26 13.97 -12.64
C CYS A 259 -22.14 13.83 -14.17
N GLU A 260 -21.47 14.78 -14.83
CA GLU A 260 -21.20 14.74 -16.27
C GLU A 260 -20.55 13.44 -16.75
N CYS A 261 -19.75 12.76 -15.92
CA CYS A 261 -19.15 11.49 -16.28
C CYS A 261 -20.21 10.41 -16.63
N ASN A 262 -21.39 10.44 -16.00
CA ASN A 262 -22.50 9.54 -16.33
C ASN A 262 -23.06 9.86 -17.71
N ARG A 263 -23.27 11.14 -18.00
CA ARG A 263 -23.73 11.64 -19.31
C ARG A 263 -22.79 11.18 -20.43
N LEU A 264 -21.48 11.35 -20.24
CA LEU A 264 -20.46 10.91 -21.20
C LEU A 264 -20.46 9.38 -21.38
N TYR A 265 -20.51 8.63 -20.27
CA TYR A 265 -20.57 7.16 -20.32
C TYR A 265 -21.81 6.67 -21.09
N GLY A 266 -23.00 7.19 -20.74
CA GLY A 266 -24.25 6.81 -21.38
C GLY A 266 -24.28 7.15 -22.86
N GLN A 267 -23.63 8.24 -23.28
CA GLN A 267 -23.49 8.57 -24.70
C GLN A 267 -22.57 7.61 -25.43
N MET A 268 -21.43 7.23 -24.86
CA MET A 268 -20.55 6.23 -25.48
C MET A 268 -21.27 4.90 -25.69
N VAL A 269 -22.10 4.49 -24.73
CA VAL A 269 -22.95 3.30 -24.86
C VAL A 269 -23.95 3.48 -26.00
N LYS A 270 -24.64 4.63 -26.07
CA LYS A 270 -25.63 4.93 -27.12
C LYS A 270 -25.03 5.02 -28.53
N THR A 271 -23.85 5.60 -28.68
CA THR A 271 -23.19 5.78 -29.98
C THR A 271 -22.44 4.54 -30.46
N GLY A 272 -22.43 3.46 -29.66
CA GLY A 272 -21.72 2.23 -29.99
C GLY A 272 -20.20 2.41 -30.03
N TYR A 273 -19.68 3.30 -29.17
CA TYR A 273 -18.26 3.61 -29.10
C TYR A 273 -17.40 2.33 -29.01
N ARG A 274 -16.41 2.22 -29.89
CA ARG A 274 -15.47 1.10 -29.91
C ARG A 274 -14.06 1.57 -29.59
N SER A 275 -13.49 1.01 -28.53
CA SER A 275 -12.06 1.07 -28.25
C SER A 275 -11.50 -0.34 -28.05
N PRO A 276 -10.19 -0.55 -28.23
CA PRO A 276 -9.57 -1.87 -28.04
C PRO A 276 -9.85 -2.50 -26.68
N GLY A 277 -10.03 -1.70 -25.62
CA GLY A 277 -10.38 -2.15 -24.27
C GLY A 277 -11.86 -2.02 -23.89
N GLY A 278 -12.68 -1.39 -24.75
CA GLY A 278 -14.07 -1.06 -24.46
C GLY A 278 -14.26 0.19 -23.58
N ILE A 279 -15.52 0.62 -23.46
CA ILE A 279 -15.91 1.83 -22.71
C ILE A 279 -15.45 1.76 -21.25
N GLN A 280 -15.61 0.59 -20.63
CA GLN A 280 -15.24 0.36 -19.23
C GLN A 280 -13.75 0.61 -19.00
N TYR A 281 -12.88 0.06 -19.86
CA TYR A 281 -11.44 0.25 -19.76
C TYR A 281 -11.04 1.73 -19.89
N ASP A 282 -11.63 2.45 -20.84
CA ASP A 282 -11.32 3.87 -21.04
C ASP A 282 -11.72 4.72 -19.82
N PHE A 283 -12.81 4.36 -19.13
CA PHE A 283 -13.20 4.99 -17.86
C PHE A 283 -12.32 4.58 -16.68
N GLU A 284 -11.90 3.31 -16.62
CA GLU A 284 -10.99 2.81 -15.58
C GLU A 284 -9.65 3.55 -15.60
N ILE A 285 -9.13 3.95 -16.77
CA ILE A 285 -7.89 4.74 -16.86
C ILE A 285 -7.97 6.03 -16.04
N PHE A 286 -9.10 6.75 -16.09
CA PHE A 286 -9.28 7.98 -15.30
C PHE A 286 -9.17 7.70 -13.80
N ALA A 287 -9.74 6.58 -13.35
CA ALA A 287 -9.68 6.17 -11.96
C ALA A 287 -8.27 5.70 -11.56
N VAL A 288 -7.61 4.88 -12.40
CA VAL A 288 -6.28 4.31 -12.15
C VAL A 288 -5.24 5.39 -11.88
N HIS A 289 -5.20 6.46 -12.67
CA HIS A 289 -4.29 7.59 -12.48
C HIS A 289 -4.46 8.31 -11.13
N CYS A 290 -5.54 8.01 -10.41
CA CYS A 290 -5.96 8.74 -9.22
C CYS A 290 -6.22 7.81 -8.02
N ILE A 291 -5.89 6.52 -8.11
CA ILE A 291 -6.07 5.54 -7.02
C ILE A 291 -5.30 5.96 -5.77
N GLU A 292 -4.04 6.36 -5.96
CA GLU A 292 -3.13 6.83 -4.89
C GLU A 292 -3.44 8.26 -4.43
N SER A 293 -4.37 8.94 -5.08
CA SER A 293 -4.73 10.29 -4.74
C SER A 293 -5.67 10.31 -3.53
N GLU A 294 -5.43 11.24 -2.62
CA GLU A 294 -6.39 11.60 -1.56
C GLU A 294 -7.36 12.70 -2.04
N LYS A 295 -7.24 13.16 -3.30
CA LYS A 295 -8.11 14.21 -3.86
C LYS A 295 -9.56 13.74 -3.85
N LEU A 296 -10.43 14.59 -3.32
CA LEU A 296 -11.87 14.40 -3.36
C LEU A 296 -12.44 15.00 -4.66
N GLY A 297 -13.41 14.35 -5.29
CA GLY A 297 -13.94 14.82 -6.58
C GLY A 297 -14.11 13.74 -7.64
N CYS A 298 -14.67 14.14 -8.78
CA CYS A 298 -14.76 13.26 -9.95
C CYS A 298 -13.40 13.18 -10.65
N PRO A 299 -12.84 11.97 -10.88
CA PRO A 299 -11.59 11.79 -11.62
C PRO A 299 -11.55 12.44 -13.00
N LEU A 300 -12.72 12.69 -13.62
CA LEU A 300 -12.85 13.36 -14.92
C LEU A 300 -12.10 14.70 -14.96
N TYR A 301 -12.13 15.45 -13.85
CA TYR A 301 -11.61 16.81 -13.77
C TYR A 301 -10.26 16.91 -13.06
N PHE A 302 -9.63 15.77 -12.77
CA PHE A 302 -8.33 15.80 -12.12
C PHE A 302 -7.25 16.10 -13.16
N GLU A 303 -6.31 16.98 -12.79
CA GLU A 303 -5.21 17.41 -13.66
C GLU A 303 -4.48 16.25 -14.40
N PRO A 304 -4.16 15.10 -13.76
CA PRO A 304 -3.53 13.97 -14.46
C PRO A 304 -4.36 13.39 -15.62
N ASN A 305 -5.67 13.67 -15.65
CA ASN A 305 -6.59 13.17 -16.66
C ASN A 305 -6.94 14.18 -17.74
N GLU A 306 -6.37 15.39 -17.74
CA GLU A 306 -6.66 16.42 -18.74
C GLU A 306 -6.49 15.89 -20.18
N SER A 307 -5.37 15.22 -20.46
CA SER A 307 -5.14 14.62 -21.79
C SER A 307 -6.17 13.56 -22.16
N ASN A 308 -6.60 12.74 -21.20
CA ASN A 308 -7.61 11.71 -21.43
C ASN A 308 -9.00 12.32 -21.63
N TYR A 309 -9.32 13.38 -20.88
CA TYR A 309 -10.55 14.14 -21.03
C TYR A 309 -10.65 14.75 -22.43
N GLN A 310 -9.59 15.43 -22.89
CA GLN A 310 -9.57 16.00 -24.25
C GLN A 310 -9.72 14.93 -25.34
N LYS A 311 -9.04 13.78 -25.19
CA LYS A 311 -9.22 12.63 -26.11
C LYS A 311 -10.65 12.09 -26.10
N LEU A 312 -11.28 12.03 -24.93
CA LEU A 312 -12.64 11.55 -24.77
C LEU A 312 -13.63 12.49 -25.49
N ILE A 313 -13.53 13.80 -25.25
CA ILE A 313 -14.37 14.82 -25.89
C ILE A 313 -14.19 14.84 -27.40
N GLY A 314 -12.94 14.78 -27.89
CA GLY A 314 -12.64 14.73 -29.32
C GLY A 314 -13.22 13.50 -30.01
N LYS A 315 -13.36 12.37 -29.30
CA LYS A 315 -13.98 11.14 -29.82
C LYS A 315 -15.51 11.12 -29.72
N THR A 316 -16.10 11.82 -28.75
CA THR A 316 -17.55 11.89 -28.56
C THR A 316 -18.22 13.02 -29.37
N GLY A 317 -17.43 13.86 -30.04
CA GLY A 317 -17.92 14.92 -30.93
C GLY A 317 -18.58 16.09 -30.19
N GLN A 318 -18.28 16.28 -28.91
CA GLN A 318 -18.88 17.34 -28.10
C GLN A 318 -18.05 18.61 -28.10
N MET A 319 -18.73 19.75 -28.13
CA MET A 319 -18.16 21.00 -27.61
C MET A 319 -18.24 20.94 -26.08
N ALA A 320 -17.15 21.30 -25.39
CA ALA A 320 -17.09 21.33 -23.94
C ALA A 320 -18.26 22.14 -23.38
N SER A 321 -19.26 21.50 -22.76
CA SER A 321 -20.26 22.23 -21.99
C SER A 321 -19.57 22.72 -20.73
N VAL A 322 -19.19 23.99 -20.71
CA VAL A 322 -18.76 24.71 -19.50
C VAL A 322 -19.99 24.85 -18.60
N GLY A 323 -20.38 23.76 -17.95
CA GLY A 323 -21.61 23.66 -17.16
C GLY A 323 -21.31 23.05 -15.79
N SER A 324 -21.23 23.92 -14.80
CA SER A 324 -20.99 23.69 -13.37
C SER A 324 -19.68 22.98 -13.02
N LYS A 325 -18.63 23.79 -12.89
CA LYS A 325 -17.56 23.58 -11.93
C LYS A 325 -18.15 23.57 -10.51
N THR A 326 -18.84 22.51 -10.11
CA THR A 326 -18.98 22.23 -8.67
C THR A 326 -17.63 21.68 -8.22
N LEU A 327 -16.61 22.54 -8.27
CA LEU A 327 -15.36 22.41 -7.53
C LEU A 327 -15.78 22.53 -6.08
N ILE A 328 -16.25 21.42 -5.50
CA ILE A 328 -16.08 21.22 -4.06
C ILE A 328 -14.58 21.45 -3.86
N PRO A 329 -14.18 22.40 -3.00
CA PRO A 329 -12.79 22.72 -2.79
C PRO A 329 -12.02 21.42 -2.63
N LEU A 330 -11.08 21.18 -3.55
CA LEU A 330 -10.09 20.13 -3.42
C LEU A 330 -9.37 20.48 -2.12
N THR A 331 -9.72 19.83 -1.01
CA THR A 331 -8.90 19.90 0.18
C THR A 331 -7.59 19.24 -0.21
N ASP A 332 -6.63 20.11 -0.48
CA ASP A 332 -5.37 19.73 -1.07
C ASP A 332 -4.61 18.81 -0.12
N TYR A 333 -3.75 18.04 -0.78
CA TYR A 333 -2.52 17.43 -0.31
C TYR A 333 -2.25 17.50 1.21
N ASN A 334 -1.74 16.38 1.74
CA ASN A 334 -0.78 16.46 2.83
C ASN A 334 0.47 17.21 2.31
N GLU A 335 0.41 18.53 2.21
CA GLU A 335 1.49 19.46 1.84
C GLU A 335 2.71 19.24 2.75
N ASN A 336 2.45 18.76 3.96
CA ASN A 336 3.47 18.51 4.97
C ASN A 336 4.09 17.10 4.92
N CYS A 337 3.82 16.28 3.88
CA CYS A 337 4.46 14.97 3.76
C CYS A 337 5.94 15.13 3.33
N PRO A 338 6.94 14.80 4.18
CA PRO A 338 8.34 15.10 3.85
C PRO A 338 8.86 14.29 2.65
N LEU A 339 8.29 13.09 2.43
CA LEU A 339 8.69 12.21 1.34
C LEU A 339 8.09 12.64 -0.03
N CYS A 340 7.01 13.44 -0.03
CA CYS A 340 6.38 13.91 -1.26
C CYS A 340 7.31 14.78 -2.09
N VAL A 341 8.11 15.65 -1.45
CA VAL A 341 9.09 16.53 -2.10
C VAL A 341 10.17 15.70 -2.77
N LEU A 342 10.69 14.69 -2.05
CA LEU A 342 11.71 13.77 -2.52
C LEU A 342 11.23 12.93 -3.71
N LEU A 343 10.02 12.36 -3.62
CA LEU A 343 9.45 11.53 -4.68
C LEU A 343 8.82 12.35 -5.82
N GLY A 344 8.78 13.69 -5.70
CA GLY A 344 8.20 14.57 -6.70
C GLY A 344 6.70 14.31 -6.91
N HIS A 345 5.97 14.08 -5.83
CA HIS A 345 4.54 13.75 -5.88
C HIS A 345 3.62 14.98 -5.97
N GLN A 346 4.09 16.17 -5.66
CA GLN A 346 3.22 17.33 -5.41
C GLN A 346 3.06 18.31 -6.57
N GLU A 347 3.88 18.27 -7.63
CA GLU A 347 3.92 19.41 -8.56
C GLU A 347 4.07 19.03 -10.03
N THR A 348 3.51 19.88 -10.90
CA THR A 348 3.88 19.93 -12.32
C THR A 348 5.38 20.01 -12.45
N LYS A 349 5.94 19.43 -13.52
CA LYS A 349 7.39 19.45 -13.77
C LYS A 349 7.96 20.87 -13.67
N LYS A 350 7.21 21.89 -14.11
CA LYS A 350 7.62 23.29 -14.07
C LYS A 350 7.74 23.84 -12.64
N LYS A 351 6.67 23.78 -11.83
CA LYS A 351 6.69 24.26 -10.43
C LYS A 351 7.75 23.54 -9.59
N ARG A 352 7.92 22.24 -9.85
CA ARG A 352 8.92 21.41 -9.21
C ARG A 352 10.35 21.90 -9.46
N LEU A 353 10.66 22.22 -10.71
CA LEU A 353 11.98 22.74 -11.08
C LEU A 353 12.21 24.14 -10.49
N GLU A 354 11.17 24.98 -10.39
CA GLU A 354 11.24 26.30 -9.73
C GLU A 354 11.50 26.16 -8.21
N SER A 355 10.85 25.20 -7.55
CA SER A 355 11.06 24.88 -6.13
C SER A 355 12.45 24.28 -5.88
N TYR A 356 12.91 23.36 -6.72
CA TYR A 356 14.26 22.78 -6.61
C TYR A 356 15.34 23.83 -6.87
N ALA A 357 15.11 24.76 -7.80
CA ALA A 357 16.03 25.86 -8.08
C ALA A 357 16.30 26.73 -6.86
N THR A 358 15.33 26.86 -5.94
CA THR A 358 15.47 27.68 -4.73
C THR A 358 15.83 26.90 -3.47
N ASN A 359 15.38 25.65 -3.35
CA ASN A 359 15.41 24.91 -2.08
C ASN A 359 16.21 23.58 -2.14
N CYS A 360 16.89 23.24 -3.25
CA CYS A 360 17.52 21.91 -3.40
C CYS A 360 18.54 21.57 -2.30
N ILE A 361 19.33 22.55 -1.84
CA ILE A 361 20.32 22.36 -0.78
C ILE A 361 19.65 22.08 0.56
N GLU A 362 18.62 22.86 0.91
CA GLU A 362 17.85 22.66 2.14
C GLU A 362 17.10 21.32 2.13
N ILE A 363 16.48 20.95 1.00
CA ILE A 363 15.79 19.67 0.84
C ILE A 363 16.77 18.50 1.01
N TYR A 364 17.94 18.57 0.38
CA TYR A 364 18.96 17.53 0.47
C TYR A 364 19.57 17.43 1.88
N GLU A 365 19.81 18.57 2.52
CA GLU A 365 20.30 18.63 3.88
C GLU A 365 19.31 18.10 4.89
N ASN A 366 18.03 18.45 4.76
CA ASN A 366 16.97 17.89 5.59
C ASN A 366 16.87 16.38 5.36
N TRP A 367 16.91 15.90 4.12
CA TRP A 367 16.99 14.45 3.85
C TRP A 367 18.20 13.77 4.51
N TRP A 368 19.37 14.43 4.50
CA TRP A 368 20.59 13.90 5.11
C TRP A 368 20.52 13.88 6.63
N LYS A 369 20.17 15.02 7.24
CA LYS A 369 20.16 15.27 8.69
C LYS A 369 18.98 14.62 9.40
N SER A 370 17.81 14.56 8.78
CA SER A 370 16.62 14.00 9.43
C SER A 370 16.79 12.51 9.68
N GLU A 371 16.47 12.09 10.91
CA GLU A 371 15.93 10.76 11.13
C GLU A 371 14.67 10.65 10.27
N MET A 372 14.55 9.60 9.46
CA MET A 372 13.44 9.49 8.51
C MET A 372 12.09 9.76 9.21
N PRO A 373 11.14 10.42 8.53
CA PRO A 373 9.85 10.77 9.14
C PRO A 373 9.13 9.53 9.65
N ALA A 374 8.43 9.69 10.79
CA ALA A 374 7.59 8.63 11.34
C ALA A 374 6.54 8.20 10.29
N LEU A 375 6.30 6.89 10.13
CA LEU A 375 5.45 6.35 9.07
C LEU A 375 4.03 6.94 9.08
N GLU A 376 3.54 7.31 10.26
CA GLU A 376 2.24 7.92 10.48
C GLU A 376 2.12 9.31 9.81
N THR A 377 3.25 10.01 9.63
CA THR A 377 3.31 11.34 9.01
C THR A 377 3.35 11.28 7.48
N LEU A 378 3.67 10.13 6.89
CA LEU A 378 3.72 9.95 5.44
C LEU A 378 2.32 9.93 4.83
N CYS A 379 2.12 10.52 3.66
CA CYS A 379 0.85 10.45 2.94
C CYS A 379 0.60 9.05 2.34
N PHE A 380 -0.65 8.78 1.94
CA PHE A 380 -1.04 7.48 1.35
C PHE A 380 -0.15 7.08 0.16
N ARG A 381 0.11 8.01 -0.76
CA ARG A 381 0.94 7.80 -1.95
C ARG A 381 2.40 7.44 -1.63
N CYS A 382 2.98 8.13 -0.65
CA CYS A 382 4.34 7.86 -0.18
C CYS A 382 4.44 6.48 0.48
N LEU A 383 3.45 6.10 1.29
CA LEU A 383 3.38 4.78 1.89
C LEU A 383 3.20 3.69 0.83
N ASP A 384 2.40 3.95 -0.20
CA ASP A 384 2.21 3.01 -1.30
C ASP A 384 3.51 2.76 -2.08
N HIS A 385 4.25 3.83 -2.39
CA HIS A 385 5.56 3.75 -3.02
C HIS A 385 6.53 2.92 -2.17
N LEU A 386 6.53 3.09 -0.85
CA LEU A 386 7.35 2.31 0.06
C LEU A 386 6.90 0.84 0.19
N ASN A 387 5.58 0.57 0.09
CA ASN A 387 5.00 -0.78 0.13
C ASN A 387 5.33 -1.61 -1.13
N HIS A 388 5.47 -0.95 -2.28
CA HIS A 388 5.86 -1.57 -3.55
C HIS A 388 7.38 -1.62 -3.77
N PHE A 389 8.14 -0.90 -2.95
CA PHE A 389 9.59 -0.93 -3.03
C PHE A 389 10.19 -2.23 -2.46
N LYS A 390 11.49 -2.48 -2.71
CA LYS A 390 12.31 -3.62 -2.30
C LYS A 390 12.39 -3.87 -0.77
N THR A 391 11.47 -3.35 0.02
CA THR A 391 11.24 -3.69 1.42
C THR A 391 10.70 -5.12 1.61
N ARG A 392 10.26 -5.79 0.52
CA ARG A 392 9.87 -7.23 0.49
C ARG A 392 11.01 -8.23 0.64
N MET A 393 12.28 -7.80 0.67
CA MET A 393 13.38 -8.76 0.63
C MET A 393 13.68 -9.31 2.02
N SER A 394 13.48 -10.61 2.21
CA SER A 394 14.13 -11.31 3.32
C SER A 394 15.64 -11.34 3.10
N CYS A 395 16.43 -11.50 4.17
CA CYS A 395 17.88 -11.66 4.08
C CYS A 395 18.29 -12.82 3.12
N LYS A 396 17.44 -13.86 3.05
CA LYS A 396 17.57 -15.02 2.14
C LYS A 396 17.31 -14.63 0.68
N TYR A 397 16.32 -13.80 0.41
CA TYR A 397 16.07 -13.25 -0.93
C TYR A 397 17.24 -12.36 -1.40
N GLU A 398 17.78 -11.50 -0.53
CA GLU A 398 18.93 -10.65 -0.87
C GLU A 398 20.19 -11.49 -1.16
N GLN A 399 20.47 -12.52 -0.35
CA GLN A 399 21.56 -13.47 -0.62
C GLN A 399 21.38 -14.20 -1.95
N ASN A 400 20.17 -14.68 -2.24
CA ASN A 400 19.84 -15.35 -3.50
C ASN A 400 19.99 -14.40 -4.71
N GLN A 401 19.60 -13.13 -4.56
CA GLN A 401 19.80 -12.11 -5.59
C GLN A 401 21.28 -11.75 -5.78
N ARG A 402 22.08 -11.63 -4.71
CA ARG A 402 23.53 -11.42 -4.82
C ARG A 402 24.23 -12.59 -5.53
N MET A 403 23.81 -13.83 -5.25
CA MET A 403 24.31 -15.02 -5.96
C MET A 403 23.86 -15.08 -7.44
N ARG A 404 22.64 -14.63 -7.76
CA ARG A 404 22.14 -14.58 -9.16
C ARG A 404 22.73 -13.42 -9.96
N ASN A 405 22.92 -12.25 -9.36
CA ASN A 405 23.51 -11.06 -10.00
C ASN A 405 25.01 -11.24 -10.31
N GLY A 406 25.68 -12.19 -9.65
CA GLY A 406 27.01 -12.66 -10.06
C GLY A 406 27.02 -13.44 -11.39
N ARG A 407 25.86 -13.83 -11.93
CA ARG A 407 25.77 -14.71 -13.12
C ARG A 407 24.99 -14.17 -14.32
N LYS A 408 24.25 -13.05 -14.27
CA LYS A 408 23.73 -12.35 -15.47
C LYS A 408 23.11 -11.00 -15.09
N ARG A 409 23.68 -9.90 -15.60
CA ARG A 409 23.01 -8.59 -15.66
C ARG A 409 21.99 -8.64 -16.80
N GLY A 410 20.72 -8.87 -16.49
CA GLY A 410 19.67 -8.81 -17.49
C GLY A 410 18.30 -9.21 -16.96
N MET A 411 17.38 -8.24 -16.96
CA MET A 411 15.94 -8.36 -16.70
C MET A 411 15.50 -8.65 -15.26
N CYS A 412 14.96 -7.61 -14.62
CA CYS A 412 14.12 -7.71 -13.45
C CYS A 412 12.74 -8.23 -13.90
N MET A 413 12.51 -9.54 -13.80
CA MET A 413 11.19 -10.14 -14.03
C MET A 413 10.33 -10.03 -12.76
N ASN A 414 9.07 -9.63 -12.95
CA ASN A 414 8.03 -9.70 -11.92
C ASN A 414 7.75 -11.16 -11.58
N TYR A 415 8.38 -11.69 -10.52
CA TYR A 415 8.03 -12.98 -9.95
C TYR A 415 7.40 -12.79 -8.56
N LYS A 416 6.11 -13.15 -8.47
CA LYS A 416 5.48 -13.61 -7.24
C LYS A 416 5.98 -15.04 -7.02
N GLU A 417 7.12 -15.20 -6.36
CA GLU A 417 7.48 -16.50 -5.80
C GLU A 417 7.10 -16.47 -4.32
N ASP A 418 6.19 -17.37 -3.95
CA ASP A 418 5.90 -17.83 -2.60
C ASP A 418 7.15 -18.54 -2.03
N SER A 419 8.28 -17.83 -1.94
CA SER A 419 9.42 -18.36 -1.22
C SER A 419 9.03 -18.39 0.24
N ASP A 420 8.91 -19.60 0.79
CA ASP A 420 8.82 -19.84 2.22
C ASP A 420 9.78 -18.87 2.93
N MET A 421 9.16 -17.91 3.64
CA MET A 421 9.82 -16.92 4.47
C MET A 421 10.36 -17.64 5.71
N ASP A 422 11.29 -18.57 5.49
CA ASP A 422 12.03 -19.21 6.57
C ASP A 422 12.68 -18.12 7.40
N GLU A 423 12.56 -18.27 8.71
CA GLU A 423 13.10 -17.35 9.70
C GLU A 423 14.56 -17.01 9.34
N CYS A 424 14.89 -15.72 9.22
CA CYS A 424 16.26 -15.31 8.94
C CYS A 424 17.16 -15.76 10.10
N ASP A 425 17.94 -16.84 9.94
CA ASP A 425 18.76 -17.40 11.01
C ASP A 425 20.03 -16.58 11.30
N ASN A 426 20.33 -15.56 10.50
CA ASN A 426 21.48 -14.69 10.74
C ASN A 426 21.24 -13.79 11.97
N PRO A 427 21.98 -13.97 13.08
CA PRO A 427 21.84 -13.15 14.28
C PRO A 427 22.23 -11.68 14.05
N ASN A 428 23.10 -11.41 13.07
CA ASN A 428 23.60 -10.08 12.71
C ASN A 428 22.86 -9.48 11.51
N CYS A 429 21.63 -9.92 11.23
CA CYS A 429 20.85 -9.39 10.14
C CYS A 429 20.51 -7.91 10.41
N SER A 430 20.97 -7.03 9.53
CA SER A 430 20.74 -5.58 9.64
C SER A 430 19.25 -5.22 9.64
N LEU A 431 18.41 -6.03 8.99
CA LEU A 431 16.94 -5.89 9.00
C LEU A 431 16.28 -6.22 10.36
N ARG A 432 17.05 -6.70 11.36
CA ARG A 432 16.59 -6.84 12.76
C ARG A 432 16.81 -5.56 13.58
N ASN A 433 17.64 -4.63 13.12
CA ASN A 433 17.89 -3.37 13.80
C ASN A 433 16.69 -2.42 13.59
N THR A 434 16.12 -1.93 14.70
CA THR A 434 14.97 -1.01 14.72
C THR A 434 15.25 0.36 14.11
N GLU A 435 16.50 0.69 13.77
CA GLU A 435 16.92 1.91 13.07
C GLU A 435 17.28 1.67 11.59
N TYR A 436 17.44 0.40 11.17
CA TYR A 436 17.80 0.06 9.78
C TYR A 436 16.74 0.49 8.76
N TRP A 437 15.49 0.69 9.19
CA TRP A 437 14.48 1.22 8.29
C TRP A 437 14.77 2.64 7.81
N LYS A 438 15.32 3.50 8.67
CA LYS A 438 15.73 4.86 8.30
C LYS A 438 16.76 4.78 7.17
N PHE A 439 17.62 3.78 7.26
CA PHE A 439 18.63 3.48 6.25
C PHE A 439 18.02 2.98 4.93
N SER A 440 17.14 1.98 4.94
CA SER A 440 16.56 1.44 3.70
C SER A 440 15.76 2.48 2.91
N ILE A 441 15.03 3.35 3.62
CA ILE A 441 14.30 4.45 2.97
C ILE A 441 15.29 5.49 2.42
N LYS A 442 16.35 5.85 3.16
CA LYS A 442 17.42 6.75 2.67
C LYS A 442 18.14 6.18 1.44
N GLU A 443 18.54 4.91 1.47
CA GLU A 443 19.17 4.24 0.33
C GLU A 443 18.28 4.34 -0.92
N HIS A 444 16.98 4.04 -0.78
CA HIS A 444 16.00 4.14 -1.87
C HIS A 444 15.85 5.57 -2.41
N THR A 445 15.75 6.52 -1.49
CA THR A 445 15.48 7.92 -1.82
C THR A 445 16.75 8.69 -2.22
N SER A 446 17.94 8.13 -2.04
CA SER A 446 19.23 8.77 -2.36
C SER A 446 19.33 9.21 -3.82
N GLY A 447 18.86 8.37 -4.76
CA GLY A 447 18.82 8.72 -6.17
C GLY A 447 17.85 9.87 -6.47
N HIS A 448 16.75 9.96 -5.73
CA HIS A 448 15.79 11.05 -5.84
C HIS A 448 16.35 12.35 -5.26
N ALA A 449 16.92 12.30 -4.06
CA ALA A 449 17.60 13.43 -3.43
C ALA A 449 18.74 13.96 -4.30
N GLY A 450 19.52 13.05 -4.91
CA GLY A 450 20.58 13.40 -5.85
C GLY A 450 20.07 14.10 -7.11
N ARG A 451 18.96 13.62 -7.70
CA ARG A 451 18.31 14.31 -8.82
C ARG A 451 17.88 15.72 -8.46
N ILE A 452 17.32 15.94 -7.27
CA ILE A 452 16.91 17.27 -6.80
C ILE A 452 18.10 18.23 -6.77
N VAL A 453 19.25 17.79 -6.27
CA VAL A 453 20.48 18.61 -6.24
C VAL A 453 21.00 18.85 -7.66
N ILE A 454 21.09 17.82 -8.50
CA ILE A 454 21.57 17.96 -9.89
C ILE A 454 20.66 18.88 -10.70
N GLU A 455 19.34 18.69 -10.60
CA GLU A 455 18.35 19.51 -11.28
C GLU A 455 18.34 20.93 -10.72
N GLY A 456 18.35 21.12 -9.39
CA GLY A 456 18.43 22.44 -8.77
C GLY A 456 19.68 23.20 -9.18
N ILE A 457 20.86 22.58 -9.13
CA ILE A 457 22.12 23.19 -9.61
C ILE A 457 22.08 23.44 -11.13
N GLY A 458 21.39 22.58 -11.86
CA GLY A 458 21.32 22.60 -13.32
C GLY A 458 20.34 23.60 -13.92
N SER A 459 19.25 23.90 -13.21
CA SER A 459 18.07 24.58 -13.74
C SER A 459 18.09 26.10 -13.61
N VAL A 460 19.11 26.71 -13.00
CA VAL A 460 19.09 28.15 -12.73
C VAL A 460 20.14 28.92 -13.54
N GLU A 461 19.68 29.72 -14.49
CA GLU A 461 20.24 31.06 -14.71
C GLU A 461 19.76 31.92 -13.51
N GLY A 462 20.64 32.24 -12.55
CA GLY A 462 20.30 33.08 -11.39
C GLY A 462 20.64 32.55 -9.97
N PHE A 463 20.68 31.23 -9.70
CA PHE A 463 21.02 30.70 -8.35
C PHE A 463 22.54 30.67 -8.13
N LEU A 464 23.28 30.41 -9.21
CA LEU A 464 24.73 30.37 -9.24
C LEU A 464 25.19 30.91 -10.60
N ASP A 465 25.12 32.24 -10.79
CA ASP A 465 25.71 32.90 -11.97
C ASP A 465 27.23 32.64 -12.08
N CYS A 466 27.82 32.10 -11.02
CA CYS A 466 29.18 31.60 -10.96
C CYS A 466 29.33 30.15 -11.48
N LYS A 467 29.88 29.99 -12.69
CA LYS A 467 30.23 28.66 -13.25
C LYS A 467 31.15 27.85 -12.33
N LEU A 468 32.10 28.52 -11.67
CA LEU A 468 33.02 27.87 -10.72
C LEU A 468 32.31 27.42 -9.44
N ARG A 469 31.36 28.20 -8.92
CA ARG A 469 30.56 27.81 -7.74
C ARG A 469 29.67 26.61 -8.08
N ARG A 470 29.08 26.59 -9.27
CA ARG A 470 28.37 25.42 -9.82
C ARG A 470 29.25 24.17 -9.89
N MET A 471 30.46 24.28 -10.45
CA MET A 471 31.42 23.17 -10.51
C MET A 471 31.83 22.67 -9.11
N ARG A 472 32.08 23.59 -8.17
CA ARG A 472 32.43 23.24 -6.78
C ARG A 472 31.28 22.52 -6.09
N LEU A 473 30.05 23.03 -6.17
CA LEU A 473 28.87 22.39 -5.60
C LEU A 473 28.61 20.99 -6.19
N MET A 474 28.77 20.83 -7.50
CA MET A 474 28.69 19.51 -8.15
C MET A 474 29.79 18.56 -7.67
N ASN A 475 31.02 19.04 -7.52
CA ASN A 475 32.13 18.23 -7.01
C ASN A 475 31.91 17.81 -5.56
N ILE A 476 31.46 18.73 -4.70
CA ILE A 476 31.12 18.41 -3.31
C ILE A 476 29.97 17.41 -3.30
N TYR A 477 28.88 17.66 -4.03
CA TYR A 477 27.77 16.70 -4.16
C TYR A 477 28.25 15.31 -4.62
N HIS A 478 29.15 15.22 -5.60
CA HIS A 478 29.71 13.94 -6.03
C HIS A 478 30.50 13.25 -4.92
N MET A 479 31.34 13.98 -4.18
CA MET A 479 32.02 13.43 -3.01
C MET A 479 31.04 12.95 -1.94
N VAL A 480 29.99 13.74 -1.64
CA VAL A 480 28.93 13.37 -0.70
C VAL A 480 28.20 12.13 -1.17
N SER A 481 27.81 12.08 -2.44
CA SER A 481 27.07 10.96 -3.03
C SER A 481 27.88 9.68 -3.05
N ILE A 482 29.20 9.76 -3.26
CA ILE A 482 30.09 8.60 -3.18
C ILE A 482 30.20 8.10 -1.73
N ARG A 483 30.28 9.02 -0.75
CA ARG A 483 30.26 8.67 0.68
C ARG A 483 28.91 8.09 1.10
N ALA A 484 27.82 8.69 0.62
CA ALA A 484 26.45 8.21 0.80
C ALA A 484 26.29 6.81 0.21
N GLY A 485 26.71 6.58 -1.04
CA GLY A 485 26.62 5.27 -1.70
C GLY A 485 27.38 4.13 -0.98
N ARG A 486 28.27 4.45 -0.03
CA ARG A 486 28.92 3.51 0.90
C ARG A 486 28.25 3.51 2.29
N PHE A 487 26.94 3.64 2.28
CA PHE A 487 26.01 3.64 3.39
C PHE A 487 26.30 2.48 4.38
N THR A 488 27.03 2.76 5.48
CA THR A 488 27.10 1.90 6.69
C THR A 488 26.70 2.72 7.92
N ALA A 489 26.16 2.06 8.95
CA ALA A 489 25.65 2.72 10.17
C ALA A 489 26.68 3.64 10.87
N GLU A 490 27.97 3.42 10.64
CA GLU A 490 29.09 4.21 11.20
C GLU A 490 29.22 5.63 10.63
N TYR A 491 28.59 5.95 9.49
CA TYR A 491 28.75 7.25 8.82
C TYR A 491 27.70 8.31 9.19
N LEU A 492 26.65 7.94 9.92
CA LEU A 492 25.53 8.85 10.24
C LEU A 492 25.90 9.99 11.21
N THR A 493 27.03 9.90 11.91
CA THR A 493 27.42 10.83 12.98
C THR A 493 28.56 11.78 12.62
N LYS A 494 29.06 11.77 11.37
CA LYS A 494 30.36 12.39 11.02
C LYS A 494 30.28 13.55 10.02
N TRP A 495 29.25 14.38 10.06
CA TRP A 495 29.30 15.68 9.38
C TRP A 495 29.33 16.79 10.40
N SER A 496 30.42 17.55 10.44
CA SER A 496 30.49 18.75 11.27
C SER A 496 29.62 19.86 10.65
N ASN A 497 29.25 20.86 11.46
CA ASN A 497 28.59 22.05 10.94
C ASN A 497 29.45 22.78 9.89
N ASP A 498 30.77 22.63 9.96
CA ASP A 498 31.72 23.25 9.02
C ASP A 498 31.65 22.62 7.63
N GLU A 499 31.49 21.30 7.53
CA GLU A 499 31.30 20.61 6.25
C GLU A 499 29.97 21.01 5.57
N TRP A 500 28.92 21.26 6.35
CA TRP A 500 27.66 21.81 5.84
C TRP A 500 27.77 23.27 5.39
N ASN A 501 28.52 24.08 6.14
CA ASN A 501 28.77 25.47 5.76
C ASN A 501 29.61 25.56 4.47
N GLU A 502 30.61 24.71 4.31
CA GLU A 502 31.38 24.61 3.06
C GLU A 502 30.49 24.16 1.89
N PHE A 503 29.55 23.24 2.11
CA PHE A 503 28.58 22.85 1.08
C PHE A 503 27.62 23.98 0.69
N ARG A 504 27.06 24.72 1.67
CA ARG A 504 26.10 25.82 1.44
C ARG A 504 26.75 27.05 0.80
N PHE A 505 27.91 27.44 1.28
CA PHE A 505 28.50 28.75 0.99
C PHE A 505 29.82 28.67 0.22
N GLY A 506 30.43 27.49 0.12
CA GLY A 506 31.81 27.33 -0.33
C GLY A 506 32.81 27.71 0.77
N ASN A 507 34.10 27.58 0.47
CA ASN A 507 35.14 28.06 1.38
C ASN A 507 35.04 29.59 1.50
N ARG A 508 34.71 30.06 2.71
CA ARG A 508 34.47 31.45 3.14
C ARG A 508 33.09 31.97 2.73
N ASN A 509 32.33 32.49 3.71
CA ASN A 509 30.98 33.05 3.64
C ASN A 509 30.85 34.24 2.65
N GLU A 510 31.07 34.02 1.36
CA GLU A 510 30.87 35.03 0.32
C GLU A 510 29.37 35.12 0.01
N THR A 511 28.69 36.08 0.63
CA THR A 511 27.35 36.51 0.21
C THR A 511 27.48 37.21 -1.15
N ALA A 512 26.98 36.58 -2.20
CA ALA A 512 26.94 37.21 -3.52
C ALA A 512 25.82 38.26 -3.53
N ASP A 513 26.17 39.52 -3.74
CA ASP A 513 25.20 40.58 -4.02
C ASP A 513 24.43 40.24 -5.30
N ALA A 514 23.10 40.25 -5.20
CA ALA A 514 22.19 39.95 -6.30
C ALA A 514 22.44 40.90 -7.48
N GLY A 515 22.92 40.36 -8.60
CA GLY A 515 23.10 41.10 -9.85
C GLY A 515 24.53 41.25 -10.36
N SER A 516 25.55 40.81 -9.62
CA SER A 516 26.94 40.82 -10.12
C SER A 516 27.35 39.43 -10.66
N LYS A 517 27.80 39.36 -11.93
CA LYS A 517 28.51 38.18 -12.42
C LYS A 517 29.71 37.97 -11.50
N CYS A 518 29.74 36.85 -10.78
CA CYS A 518 30.85 36.51 -9.89
C CYS A 518 32.18 36.62 -10.66
N ARG A 519 33.21 37.20 -10.03
CA ARG A 519 34.55 37.45 -10.61
C ARG A 519 35.13 36.23 -11.33
N CYS A 520 34.82 35.04 -10.81
CA CYS A 520 35.15 33.75 -11.37
C CYS A 520 34.52 33.48 -12.76
N THR A 521 33.26 33.86 -12.98
CA THR A 521 32.59 33.76 -14.29
C THR A 521 33.16 34.78 -15.27
N LEU A 522 33.46 36.00 -14.82
CA LEU A 522 34.13 37.01 -15.65
C LEU A 522 35.52 36.54 -16.11
N LEU A 523 36.31 35.94 -15.21
CA LEU A 523 37.63 35.38 -15.54
C LEU A 523 37.54 34.20 -16.51
N LEU A 524 36.58 33.30 -16.33
CA LEU A 524 36.39 32.15 -17.22
C LEU A 524 35.86 32.56 -18.60
N GLU A 525 35.00 33.59 -18.68
CA GLU A 525 34.56 34.20 -19.93
C GLU A 525 35.69 34.95 -20.63
N GLN A 526 36.57 35.62 -19.88
CA GLN A 526 37.79 36.24 -20.40
C GLN A 526 38.79 35.20 -20.91
N GLU A 527 39.02 34.09 -20.20
CA GLU A 527 39.87 32.99 -20.70
C GLU A 527 39.28 32.33 -21.94
N LYS A 528 37.96 32.15 -22.00
CA LYS A 528 37.31 31.60 -23.20
C LYS A 528 37.44 32.54 -24.40
N LEU A 529 37.30 33.85 -24.19
CA LEU A 529 37.59 34.88 -25.21
C LEU A 529 39.06 34.89 -25.64
N VAL A 530 39.99 34.62 -24.73
CA VAL A 530 41.42 34.49 -25.05
C VAL A 530 41.68 33.20 -25.84
N LEU A 531 41.09 32.06 -25.46
CA LEU A 531 41.23 30.79 -26.16
C LEU A 531 40.58 30.80 -27.55
N ASP A 532 39.45 31.48 -27.70
CA ASP A 532 38.78 31.68 -29.00
C ASP A 532 39.57 32.64 -29.90
N ARG A 533 40.32 33.61 -29.33
CA ARG A 533 41.30 34.44 -30.06
C ARG A 533 42.57 33.69 -30.45
N VAL A 534 43.02 32.74 -29.62
CA VAL A 534 44.18 31.88 -29.92
C VAL A 534 43.82 30.81 -30.97
N ARG A 535 42.53 30.50 -31.13
CA ARG A 535 41.99 29.69 -32.24
C ARG A 535 41.49 30.56 -33.41
N MET A 536 42.29 31.51 -33.89
CA MET A 536 42.13 31.93 -35.29
C MET A 536 42.73 30.84 -36.20
N PRO A 537 42.13 30.51 -37.35
CA PRO A 537 42.70 29.53 -38.26
C PRO A 537 44.01 30.08 -38.79
N ILE A 538 45.11 29.34 -38.56
CA ILE A 538 46.32 29.51 -39.36
C ILE A 538 45.91 29.15 -40.79
N ASP A 539 45.92 30.13 -41.68
CA ASP A 539 45.70 29.94 -43.11
C ASP A 539 46.90 29.18 -43.70
N ILE A 540 46.81 27.86 -43.74
CA ILE A 540 47.82 26.95 -44.33
C ILE A 540 47.68 27.01 -45.87
N ARG A 541 47.96 28.17 -46.47
CA ARG A 541 48.00 28.33 -47.95
C ARG A 541 49.14 29.19 -48.51
N SER A 542 50.18 29.51 -47.74
CA SER A 542 51.31 30.29 -48.29
C SER A 542 52.71 29.68 -48.16
N TRP A 543 52.88 28.45 -47.66
CA TRP A 543 54.20 27.80 -47.61
C TRP A 543 54.30 26.66 -48.64
N ASN A 544 54.26 27.05 -49.91
CA ASN A 544 54.81 26.28 -51.03
C ASN A 544 55.14 27.25 -52.16
N LYS A 545 56.28 27.94 -52.05
CA LYS A 545 57.09 28.44 -53.18
C LYS A 545 58.44 28.96 -52.68
N HIS A 546 59.48 28.39 -53.28
CA HIS A 546 60.92 28.59 -53.13
C HIS A 546 61.58 27.92 -51.92
#